data_AF-A0A7X7E683-F1
#
_entry.id   AF-A0A7X7E683-F1
#
_cell.length_a   1.000
_cell.length_b   1.000
_cell.length_c   1.000
_cell.angle_alpha   90.00
_cell.angle_beta   90.00
_cell.angle_gamma   90.00
#
_symmetry.space_group_name_H-M   'P 1'
#
loop_
_entity.id
_entity.type
_entity.pdbx_description
1 polymer ?
#
loop_
_entity_poly.entity_id
_entity_poly.type
_entity_poly.pdbx_seq_one_letter_code
_entity_poly.pdbx_strand_id
1 'polypeptide(L)'
;VIRYYALGGKRAFTNSGRFVYEPEAAANILWSYVQGNNVQFYSAKLLAASDQVGQRYVDIQVEGTGPIRLNTRYFIDASVEGDLARMLGADYRIGRHETAYNDVAGNSPAYPSAANSYETAPQRFSALLTLQVYSKGSAPRVSQLIHPNYNPNSFIGTTFASKHVSLFSSSWSMNIATLPNNKRELNETWSDWPDVGLAFQWVFQPDKRGEIRKRVLEWSINRVRYLQEHGYARVGIATIPQKLYVREGPRIVGLDTYTVDDLRSAFLRDPVAVGCYCEYDRHDAFYPTHIETTRWAYVPMGALMAAGHPSLLVSTAISTDYPTYSSAVRMEHTRANMGAAAAMMVIAADLQQVEPNEVSYEMVRTLLTTRGYRLY
;
A
#
# COMPACT_ATOMS: atom_id res chain seq x y z
N VAL A 1 17.77 -1.44 -0.58
CA VAL A 1 17.42 -1.76 0.84
C VAL A 1 18.28 -2.88 1.43
N ILE A 2 18.41 -4.06 0.78
CA ILE A 2 19.22 -5.18 1.31
C ILE A 2 20.65 -4.74 1.68
N ARG A 3 21.34 -4.05 0.77
CA ARG A 3 22.68 -3.48 1.02
C ARG A 3 22.70 -2.49 2.19
N TYR A 4 21.64 -1.68 2.36
CA TYR A 4 21.52 -0.72 3.45
C TYR A 4 21.48 -1.43 4.82
N TYR A 5 20.69 -2.50 4.94
CA TYR A 5 20.66 -3.34 6.14
C TYR A 5 22.02 -3.97 6.43
N ALA A 6 22.68 -4.51 5.39
CA ALA A 6 23.98 -5.16 5.52
C ALA A 6 25.06 -4.19 6.04
N LEU A 7 25.08 -2.94 5.57
CA LEU A 7 25.97 -1.90 6.08
C LEU A 7 25.76 -1.58 7.56
N GLY A 8 24.53 -1.76 8.05
CA GLY A 8 24.18 -1.62 9.47
C GLY A 8 24.30 -2.92 10.28
N GLY A 9 24.88 -3.99 9.72
CA GLY A 9 25.02 -5.29 10.40
C GLY A 9 23.71 -6.03 10.65
N LYS A 10 22.61 -5.65 9.96
CA LYS A 10 21.30 -6.32 10.08
C LYS A 10 20.98 -7.13 8.82
N ARG A 11 20.12 -8.13 8.97
CA ARG A 11 19.54 -8.88 7.83
C ARG A 11 18.26 -8.18 7.37
N ALA A 12 18.10 -8.02 6.06
CA ALA A 12 16.87 -7.52 5.46
C ALA A 12 15.79 -8.61 5.31
N PHE A 13 16.10 -9.85 5.70
CA PHE A 13 15.17 -10.98 5.67
C PHE A 13 15.16 -11.68 7.03
N THR A 14 13.97 -12.12 7.45
CA THR A 14 13.82 -13.03 8.59
C THR A 14 14.31 -14.43 8.22
N ASN A 15 14.44 -15.32 9.21
CA ASN A 15 14.82 -16.72 8.97
C ASN A 15 13.79 -17.46 8.08
N SER A 16 12.56 -16.98 8.01
CA SER A 16 11.50 -17.55 7.15
C SER A 16 11.51 -16.98 5.73
N GLY A 17 12.42 -16.06 5.38
CA GLY A 17 12.51 -15.45 4.06
C GLY A 17 11.66 -14.20 3.88
N ARG A 18 10.87 -13.78 4.89
CA ARG A 18 10.09 -12.53 4.84
C ARG A 18 11.01 -11.32 4.81
N PHE A 19 10.73 -10.39 3.90
CA PHE A 19 11.48 -9.15 3.77
C PHE A 19 11.10 -8.15 4.86
N VAL A 20 12.10 -7.51 5.48
CA VAL A 20 11.92 -6.44 6.45
C VAL A 20 12.22 -5.12 5.75
N TYR A 21 11.17 -4.33 5.56
CA TYR A 21 11.21 -3.05 4.90
C TYR A 21 11.73 -1.96 5.86
N GLU A 22 12.62 -1.09 5.39
CA GLU A 22 12.98 0.15 6.10
C GLU A 22 12.43 1.34 5.30
N PRO A 23 11.45 2.09 5.86
CA PRO A 23 10.73 3.12 5.12
C PRO A 23 11.58 4.20 4.48
N GLU A 24 12.58 4.73 5.19
CA GLU A 24 13.34 5.87 4.67
C GLU A 24 14.32 5.44 3.58
N ALA A 25 15.00 4.31 3.75
CA ALA A 25 15.88 3.73 2.75
C ALA A 25 15.11 3.39 1.48
N ALA A 26 13.90 2.84 1.61
CA ALA A 26 13.08 2.54 0.45
C ALA A 26 12.57 3.81 -0.24
N ALA A 27 12.04 4.79 0.52
CA ALA A 27 11.59 6.06 -0.02
C ALA A 27 12.72 6.78 -0.77
N ASN A 28 13.93 6.84 -0.19
CA ASN A 28 15.09 7.45 -0.83
C ASN A 28 15.47 6.78 -2.15
N ILE A 29 15.42 5.43 -2.20
CA ILE A 29 15.69 4.68 -3.43
C ILE A 29 14.62 4.98 -4.48
N LEU A 30 13.33 4.95 -4.10
CA LEU A 30 12.25 5.22 -5.03
C LEU A 30 12.30 6.66 -5.58
N TRP A 31 12.59 7.65 -4.73
CA TRP A 31 12.77 9.03 -5.16
C TRP A 31 13.98 9.23 -6.07
N SER A 32 15.04 8.42 -5.91
CA SER A 32 16.19 8.47 -6.82
C SER A 32 15.84 8.08 -8.26
N TYR A 33 14.83 7.24 -8.47
CA TYR A 33 14.33 6.91 -9.81
C TYR A 33 13.52 8.04 -10.45
N VAL A 34 12.98 8.95 -9.65
CA VAL A 34 12.18 10.10 -10.13
C VAL A 34 13.09 11.30 -10.40
N GLN A 35 14.06 11.58 -9.54
CA GLN A 35 14.89 12.81 -9.60
C GLN A 35 16.01 12.79 -10.66
N GLY A 36 16.31 11.63 -11.26
CA GLY A 36 17.47 11.46 -12.15
C GLY A 36 17.17 11.01 -13.58
N ASN A 37 15.91 10.94 -14.00
CA ASN A 37 15.49 10.35 -15.28
C ASN A 37 14.59 11.29 -16.09
N ASN A 38 14.27 10.90 -17.33
CA ASN A 38 13.21 11.51 -18.17
C ASN A 38 11.80 11.21 -17.60
N VAL A 39 11.59 11.49 -16.31
CA VAL A 39 10.34 11.25 -15.57
C VAL A 39 9.80 12.61 -15.15
N GLN A 40 8.55 12.88 -15.52
CA GLN A 40 7.82 14.04 -15.02
C GLN A 40 6.97 13.61 -13.85
N PHE A 41 7.16 14.26 -12.70
CA PHE A 41 6.38 14.01 -11.49
C PHE A 41 5.43 15.17 -11.24
N TYR A 42 4.15 14.83 -11.01
CA TYR A 42 3.12 15.80 -10.66
C TYR A 42 2.53 15.45 -9.29
N SER A 43 2.57 16.41 -8.36
CA SER A 43 1.66 16.41 -7.22
C SER A 43 0.32 16.95 -7.69
N ALA A 44 -0.65 16.06 -7.91
CA ALA A 44 -1.91 16.42 -8.55
C ALA A 44 -3.09 15.55 -8.10
N LYS A 45 -4.30 16.10 -8.25
CA LYS A 45 -5.56 15.37 -8.13
C LYS A 45 -6.01 14.88 -9.51
N LEU A 46 -6.42 13.62 -9.63
CA LEU A 46 -7.04 13.09 -10.84
C LEU A 46 -8.47 13.66 -10.99
N LEU A 47 -8.80 14.15 -12.19
CA LEU A 47 -10.09 14.79 -12.49
C LEU A 47 -10.96 13.96 -13.44
N ALA A 48 -10.35 13.45 -14.51
CA ALA A 48 -11.01 12.64 -15.53
C ALA A 48 -9.97 11.77 -16.26
N ALA A 49 -10.42 10.71 -16.89
CA ALA A 49 -9.57 9.85 -17.72
C ALA A 49 -10.39 9.21 -18.83
N SER A 50 -9.71 8.78 -19.89
CA SER A 50 -10.27 7.97 -20.97
C SER A 50 -9.19 7.04 -21.50
N ASP A 51 -9.57 5.80 -21.78
CA ASP A 51 -8.70 4.78 -22.38
C ASP A 51 -9.09 4.42 -23.82
N GLN A 52 -10.11 5.12 -24.37
CA GLN A 52 -10.56 4.97 -25.74
C GLN A 52 -9.43 5.22 -26.74
N VAL A 53 -9.37 4.37 -27.77
CA VAL A 53 -8.38 4.48 -28.85
C VAL A 53 -8.51 5.85 -29.53
N GLY A 54 -7.39 6.57 -29.64
CA GLY A 54 -7.35 7.92 -30.23
C GLY A 54 -7.82 9.06 -29.32
N GLN A 55 -8.31 8.77 -28.11
CA GLN A 55 -8.71 9.73 -27.08
C GLN A 55 -8.25 9.28 -25.70
N ARG A 56 -6.99 8.84 -25.60
CA ARG A 56 -6.40 8.30 -24.39
C ARG A 56 -5.69 9.38 -23.57
N TYR A 57 -6.22 9.72 -22.40
CA TYR A 57 -5.72 10.83 -21.58
C TYR A 57 -6.03 10.68 -20.09
N VAL A 58 -5.34 11.49 -19.28
CA VAL A 58 -5.76 11.88 -17.93
C VAL A 58 -5.81 13.40 -17.80
N ASP A 59 -6.85 13.90 -17.15
CA ASP A 59 -6.94 15.28 -16.68
C ASP A 59 -6.57 15.32 -15.20
N ILE A 60 -5.63 16.19 -14.86
CA ILE A 60 -5.12 16.34 -13.50
C ILE A 60 -5.16 17.80 -13.07
N GLN A 61 -5.47 18.05 -11.80
CA GLN A 61 -5.32 19.34 -11.15
C GLN A 61 -3.97 19.38 -10.43
N VAL A 62 -2.99 20.06 -11.02
CA VAL A 62 -1.65 20.19 -10.43
C VAL A 62 -1.68 21.24 -9.31
N GLU A 63 -1.10 20.90 -8.16
CA GLU A 63 -0.99 21.80 -7.02
C GLU A 63 -0.22 23.08 -7.40
N GLY A 64 -0.80 24.25 -7.11
CA GLY A 64 -0.18 25.55 -7.38
C GLY A 64 -0.19 26.01 -8.84
N THR A 65 -0.65 25.18 -9.79
CA THR A 65 -0.64 25.52 -11.23
C THR A 65 -2.06 25.62 -11.79
N GLY A 66 -2.81 24.52 -11.84
CA GLY A 66 -4.06 24.46 -12.62
C GLY A 66 -4.35 23.07 -13.20
N PRO A 67 -5.49 22.92 -13.88
CA PRO A 67 -5.81 21.71 -14.62
C PRO A 67 -4.92 21.54 -15.85
N ILE A 68 -4.46 20.32 -16.11
CA ILE A 68 -3.66 19.93 -17.28
C ILE A 68 -4.19 18.61 -17.83
N ARG A 69 -4.25 18.48 -19.16
CA ARG A 69 -4.49 17.21 -19.85
C ARG A 69 -3.17 16.57 -20.28
N LEU A 70 -2.99 15.30 -19.94
CA LEU A 70 -1.86 14.48 -20.40
C LEU A 70 -2.39 13.38 -21.33
N ASN A 71 -1.97 13.41 -22.59
CA ASN A 71 -2.25 12.31 -23.53
C ASN A 71 -1.20 11.21 -23.33
N THR A 72 -1.63 9.94 -23.39
CA THR A 72 -0.74 8.80 -23.19
C THR A 72 -1.12 7.64 -24.10
N ARG A 73 -0.20 6.68 -24.26
CA ARG A 73 -0.46 5.41 -24.95
C ARG A 73 -0.87 4.31 -23.98
N TYR A 74 -0.39 4.32 -22.74
CA TYR A 74 -0.66 3.24 -21.80
C TYR A 74 -0.87 3.80 -20.40
N PHE A 75 -1.55 3.04 -19.55
CA PHE A 75 -1.78 3.35 -18.15
C PHE A 75 -1.19 2.28 -17.24
N ILE A 76 -0.60 2.72 -16.14
CA ILE A 76 -0.32 1.88 -14.97
C ILE A 76 -0.97 2.56 -13.77
N ASP A 77 -2.03 1.96 -13.22
CA ASP A 77 -2.56 2.36 -11.94
C ASP A 77 -1.78 1.67 -10.81
N ALA A 78 -0.93 2.46 -10.15
CA ALA A 78 -0.13 2.03 -9.02
C ALA A 78 -0.76 2.36 -7.66
N SER A 79 -1.98 2.90 -7.63
CA SER A 79 -2.69 3.23 -6.39
C SER A 79 -3.22 1.97 -5.69
N VAL A 80 -3.26 1.98 -4.36
CA VAL A 80 -3.93 0.93 -3.59
C VAL A 80 -5.44 0.98 -3.83
N GLU A 81 -5.94 2.18 -4.06
CA GLU A 81 -7.35 2.52 -4.16
C GLU A 81 -7.95 2.22 -5.54
N GLY A 82 -7.11 1.93 -6.55
CA GLY A 82 -7.52 1.68 -7.93
C GLY A 82 -8.20 2.89 -8.56
N ASP A 83 -7.76 4.11 -8.22
CA ASP A 83 -8.47 5.34 -8.59
C ASP A 83 -8.61 5.53 -10.10
N LEU A 84 -7.53 5.29 -10.85
CA LEU A 84 -7.55 5.43 -12.32
C LEU A 84 -8.36 4.28 -12.93
N ALA A 85 -8.15 3.06 -12.46
CA ALA A 85 -8.89 1.89 -12.94
C ALA A 85 -10.41 2.04 -12.77
N ARG A 86 -10.84 2.46 -11.58
CA ARG A 86 -12.26 2.71 -11.28
C ARG A 86 -12.82 3.90 -12.06
N MET A 87 -12.02 4.96 -12.25
CA MET A 87 -12.41 6.12 -13.07
C MET A 87 -12.61 5.74 -14.54
N LEU A 88 -11.81 4.81 -15.06
CA LEU A 88 -11.96 4.27 -16.42
C LEU A 88 -13.13 3.30 -16.54
N GLY A 89 -13.73 2.86 -15.44
CA GLY A 89 -14.87 1.95 -15.43
C GLY A 89 -14.49 0.48 -15.33
N ALA A 90 -13.31 0.15 -14.79
CA ALA A 90 -12.93 -1.23 -14.54
C ALA A 90 -13.77 -1.82 -13.39
N ASP A 91 -14.20 -3.08 -13.56
CA ASP A 91 -14.84 -3.83 -12.50
C ASP A 91 -13.88 -4.10 -11.35
N TYR A 92 -14.38 -4.11 -10.12
CA TYR A 92 -13.57 -4.36 -8.93
C TYR A 92 -14.33 -5.08 -7.83
N ARG A 93 -13.59 -5.72 -6.92
CA ARG A 93 -14.09 -6.35 -5.70
C ARG A 93 -13.53 -5.63 -4.48
N ILE A 94 -14.16 -5.76 -3.31
CA ILE A 94 -13.66 -5.14 -2.07
C ILE A 94 -14.12 -5.95 -0.85
N GLY A 95 -13.34 -5.91 0.23
CA GLY A 95 -13.74 -6.51 1.50
C GLY A 95 -13.72 -8.05 1.43
N ARG A 96 -14.64 -8.70 2.16
CA ARG A 96 -14.64 -10.16 2.41
C ARG A 96 -15.47 -10.99 1.42
N HIS A 97 -15.86 -10.42 0.30
CA HIS A 97 -16.66 -11.12 -0.70
C HIS A 97 -16.18 -10.80 -2.12
N GLU A 98 -16.68 -11.57 -3.08
CA GLU A 98 -16.21 -11.53 -4.47
C GLU A 98 -17.21 -10.86 -5.43
N THR A 99 -18.21 -10.15 -4.90
CA THR A 99 -19.14 -9.37 -5.73
C THR A 99 -18.38 -8.29 -6.47
N ALA A 100 -18.61 -8.20 -7.79
CA ALA A 100 -18.05 -7.17 -8.63
C ALA A 100 -18.90 -5.88 -8.57
N TYR A 101 -18.20 -4.76 -8.52
CA TYR A 101 -18.73 -3.40 -8.50
C TYR A 101 -18.12 -2.61 -9.64
N ASN A 102 -18.81 -1.56 -10.07
CA ASN A 102 -18.39 -0.68 -11.13
C ASN A 102 -18.99 0.71 -10.91
N ASP A 103 -18.13 1.69 -10.63
CA ASP A 103 -18.57 3.04 -10.26
C ASP A 103 -19.21 3.78 -11.44
N VAL A 104 -18.73 3.55 -12.66
CA VAL A 104 -19.26 4.18 -13.88
C VAL A 104 -20.62 3.58 -14.25
N ALA A 105 -20.82 2.28 -14.02
CA ALA A 105 -22.11 1.62 -14.21
C ALA A 105 -23.13 1.89 -13.08
N GLY A 106 -22.74 2.62 -12.03
CA GLY A 106 -23.61 2.98 -10.91
C GLY A 106 -23.83 1.87 -9.88
N ASN A 107 -23.02 0.81 -9.91
CA ASN A 107 -23.04 -0.28 -8.92
C ASN A 107 -21.85 -0.14 -7.97
N SER A 108 -22.00 0.67 -6.93
CA SER A 108 -20.98 0.86 -5.89
C SER A 108 -21.31 0.08 -4.62
N PRO A 109 -20.29 -0.33 -3.83
CA PRO A 109 -20.51 -1.07 -2.59
C PRO A 109 -21.28 -0.24 -1.57
N ALA A 110 -22.16 -0.92 -0.82
CA ALA A 110 -22.87 -0.30 0.29
C ALA A 110 -21.90 0.06 1.43
N TYR A 111 -22.21 1.14 2.16
CA TYR A 111 -21.45 1.54 3.34
C TYR A 111 -21.42 0.41 4.39
N PRO A 112 -20.27 0.10 5.01
CA PRO A 112 -20.18 -1.02 5.96
C PRO A 112 -21.04 -0.79 7.19
N SER A 113 -21.85 -1.79 7.54
CA SER A 113 -22.78 -1.72 8.68
C SER A 113 -23.10 -3.12 9.21
N ALA A 114 -23.77 -3.19 10.37
CA ALA A 114 -24.28 -4.45 10.89
C ALA A 114 -25.26 -5.13 9.90
N ALA A 115 -25.99 -4.36 9.08
CA ALA A 115 -26.95 -4.90 8.11
C ALA A 115 -26.29 -5.69 6.97
N ASN A 116 -25.04 -5.38 6.61
CA ASN A 116 -24.26 -6.13 5.62
C ASN A 116 -23.09 -6.89 6.26
N SER A 117 -23.18 -7.17 7.56
CA SER A 117 -22.15 -7.85 8.34
C SER A 117 -20.75 -7.23 8.21
N TYR A 118 -20.64 -5.94 7.84
CA TYR A 118 -19.40 -5.23 7.52
C TYR A 118 -18.55 -5.92 6.42
N GLU A 119 -19.18 -6.59 5.46
CA GLU A 119 -18.45 -7.35 4.42
C GLU A 119 -17.75 -6.45 3.40
N THR A 120 -18.27 -5.24 3.16
CA THR A 120 -17.67 -4.23 2.26
C THR A 120 -16.59 -3.38 2.92
N ALA A 121 -16.30 -3.59 4.22
CA ALA A 121 -15.30 -2.82 4.93
C ALA A 121 -13.90 -3.17 4.42
N PRO A 122 -13.10 -2.19 3.96
CA PRO A 122 -11.67 -2.36 3.89
C PRO A 122 -11.11 -2.62 5.29
N GLN A 123 -9.99 -3.33 5.37
CA GLN A 123 -9.20 -3.45 6.60
C GLN A 123 -8.87 -2.08 7.22
N ARG A 124 -8.51 -2.10 8.50
CA ARG A 124 -8.03 -0.90 9.20
C ARG A 124 -6.88 -0.23 8.45
N PHE A 125 -6.76 1.08 8.58
CA PHE A 125 -5.68 1.85 7.98
C PHE A 125 -5.03 2.71 9.07
N SER A 126 -3.77 3.04 8.86
CA SER A 126 -2.91 3.63 9.90
C SER A 126 -1.97 4.67 9.34
N ALA A 127 -1.44 5.52 10.20
CA ALA A 127 -0.18 6.19 9.92
C ALA A 127 0.95 5.37 10.56
N LEU A 128 1.65 4.56 9.75
CA LEU A 128 2.85 3.84 10.19
C LEU A 128 3.99 4.83 10.45
N LEU A 129 4.01 5.37 11.67
CA LEU A 129 5.07 6.24 12.14
C LEU A 129 6.35 5.43 12.39
N THR A 130 7.50 5.99 12.01
CA THR A 130 8.80 5.48 12.45
C THR A 130 9.18 6.20 13.73
N LEU A 131 9.35 5.46 14.82
CA LEU A 131 9.82 5.98 16.08
C LEU A 131 11.35 6.05 16.10
N GLN A 132 11.89 7.06 16.77
CA GLN A 132 13.29 7.10 17.19
C GLN A 132 13.37 6.79 18.68
N VAL A 133 14.14 5.76 19.05
CA VAL A 133 14.45 5.48 20.45
C VAL A 133 15.84 6.06 20.76
N TYR A 134 15.94 6.93 21.75
CA TYR A 134 17.21 7.54 22.16
C TYR A 134 17.89 6.67 23.22
N SER A 135 19.19 6.39 23.05
CA SER A 135 19.94 5.53 23.97
C SER A 135 20.26 6.23 25.30
N LYS A 136 20.34 7.56 25.29
CA LYS A 136 20.60 8.43 26.45
C LYS A 136 19.72 9.68 26.38
N GLY A 137 19.52 10.33 27.53
CA GLY A 137 18.74 11.57 27.62
C GLY A 137 17.24 11.35 27.37
N SER A 138 16.59 12.39 26.84
CA SER A 138 15.19 12.39 26.40
C SER A 138 15.12 12.71 24.91
N ALA A 139 14.09 12.20 24.24
CA ALA A 139 13.80 12.54 22.86
C ALA A 139 13.31 14.00 22.73
N PRO A 140 13.41 14.62 21.53
CA PRO A 140 12.69 15.85 21.22
C PRO A 140 11.21 15.73 21.56
N ARG A 141 10.65 16.77 22.18
CA ARG A 141 9.27 16.75 22.66
C ARG A 141 8.29 16.71 21.49
N VAL A 142 7.40 15.72 21.46
CA VAL A 142 6.36 15.64 20.42
C VAL A 142 5.35 16.79 20.53
N SER A 143 5.21 17.38 21.72
CA SER A 143 4.42 18.61 21.92
C SER A 143 4.96 19.83 21.18
N GLN A 144 6.23 19.79 20.73
CA GLN A 144 6.89 20.85 19.95
C GLN A 144 7.06 20.47 18.47
N LEU A 145 6.50 19.33 18.03
CA LEU A 145 6.61 18.87 16.64
C LEU A 145 5.86 19.83 15.72
N ILE A 146 6.56 20.30 14.68
CA ILE A 146 5.98 21.12 13.61
C ILE A 146 5.73 20.23 12.40
N HIS A 147 4.47 20.09 12.00
CA HIS A 147 4.10 19.36 10.79
C HIS A 147 2.79 19.94 10.22
N PRO A 148 2.66 20.12 8.88
CA PRO A 148 1.50 20.78 8.27
C PRO A 148 0.16 20.09 8.56
N ASN A 149 0.19 18.80 8.90
CA ASN A 149 -1.01 18.01 9.22
C ASN A 149 -1.07 17.61 10.71
N TYR A 150 -0.49 18.42 11.60
CA TYR A 150 -0.55 18.18 13.04
C TYR A 150 -0.77 19.48 13.80
N ASN A 151 -1.86 19.54 14.56
CA ASN A 151 -2.10 20.60 15.53
C ASN A 151 -1.74 20.11 16.95
N PRO A 152 -0.74 20.67 17.65
CA PRO A 152 -0.40 20.28 19.02
C PRO A 152 -1.54 20.41 20.04
N ASN A 153 -2.54 21.26 19.77
CA ASN A 153 -3.72 21.42 20.62
C ASN A 153 -4.73 20.28 20.46
N SER A 154 -4.60 19.44 19.42
CA SER A 154 -5.43 18.24 19.23
C SER A 154 -5.15 17.14 20.27
N PHE A 155 -4.12 17.30 21.10
CA PHE A 155 -3.76 16.33 22.13
C PHE A 155 -4.81 16.20 23.25
N ILE A 156 -5.61 17.23 23.50
CA ILE A 156 -6.63 17.24 24.54
C ILE A 156 -7.57 16.03 24.35
N GLY A 157 -7.73 15.23 25.40
CA GLY A 157 -8.56 14.02 25.39
C GLY A 157 -7.85 12.74 24.90
N THR A 158 -6.61 12.83 24.42
CA THR A 158 -5.82 11.63 24.10
C THR A 158 -5.43 10.91 25.38
N THR A 159 -5.77 9.62 25.46
CA THR A 159 -5.43 8.78 26.61
C THR A 159 -5.14 7.34 26.23
N PHE A 160 -4.40 6.64 27.08
CA PHE A 160 -4.26 5.19 27.06
C PHE A 160 -4.72 4.62 28.40
N ALA A 161 -5.33 3.44 28.38
CA ALA A 161 -5.48 2.65 29.60
C ALA A 161 -4.08 2.36 30.18
N SER A 162 -3.92 2.47 31.50
CA SER A 162 -2.61 2.30 32.17
C SER A 162 -1.93 0.98 31.81
N LYS A 163 -2.71 -0.10 31.67
CA LYS A 163 -2.23 -1.41 31.22
C LYS A 163 -1.58 -1.37 29.83
N HIS A 164 -2.09 -0.56 28.90
CA HIS A 164 -1.50 -0.43 27.57
C HIS A 164 -0.20 0.34 27.64
N VAL A 165 -0.14 1.41 28.45
CA VAL A 165 1.11 2.13 28.69
C VAL A 165 2.19 1.18 29.20
N SER A 166 1.91 0.40 30.26
CA SER A 166 2.89 -0.54 30.83
C SER A 166 3.37 -1.63 29.86
N LEU A 167 2.56 -2.00 28.89
CA LEU A 167 2.88 -3.03 27.88
C LEU A 167 3.66 -2.47 26.69
N PHE A 168 3.85 -1.16 26.58
CA PHE A 168 4.50 -0.57 25.41
C PHE A 168 5.96 -1.01 25.28
N SER A 169 6.73 -1.08 26.38
CA SER A 169 8.12 -1.55 26.38
C SER A 169 8.27 -3.02 25.95
N SER A 170 7.30 -3.87 26.26
CA SER A 170 7.28 -5.27 25.86
C SER A 170 6.60 -5.53 24.51
N SER A 171 6.07 -4.50 23.87
CA SER A 171 5.30 -4.62 22.62
C SER A 171 6.12 -5.10 21.42
N TRP A 172 5.41 -5.58 20.40
CA TRP A 172 5.98 -5.91 19.09
C TRP A 172 6.75 -4.73 18.49
N SER A 173 6.18 -3.51 18.57
CA SER A 173 6.86 -2.29 18.10
C SER A 173 8.23 -2.09 18.73
N MET A 174 8.39 -2.38 20.03
CA MET A 174 9.64 -2.12 20.72
C MET A 174 10.66 -3.25 20.60
N ASN A 175 10.22 -4.51 20.50
CA ASN A 175 11.10 -5.68 20.56
C ASN A 175 11.27 -6.43 19.25
N ILE A 176 10.30 -6.38 18.34
CA ILE A 176 10.31 -7.14 17.09
C ILE A 176 10.50 -6.23 15.89
N ALA A 177 9.79 -5.10 15.84
CA ALA A 177 9.81 -4.12 14.74
C ALA A 177 11.07 -3.24 14.71
N THR A 178 12.25 -3.83 14.91
CA THR A 178 13.48 -3.08 15.11
C THR A 178 14.17 -2.75 13.80
N LEU A 179 14.27 -1.45 13.51
CA LEU A 179 14.91 -0.94 12.31
C LEU A 179 16.38 -0.53 12.63
N PRO A 180 17.23 -0.33 11.61
CA PRO A 180 18.56 0.26 11.80
C PRO A 180 18.51 1.61 12.55
N ASN A 181 19.63 2.03 13.15
CA ASN A 181 19.77 3.33 13.84
C ASN A 181 18.82 3.54 15.04
N ASN A 182 18.52 2.45 15.76
CA ASN A 182 17.62 2.43 16.92
C ASN A 182 16.21 2.97 16.64
N LYS A 183 15.72 2.76 15.42
CA LYS A 183 14.36 3.09 15.02
C LYS A 183 13.41 1.93 15.27
N ARG A 184 12.11 2.20 15.35
CA ARG A 184 11.04 1.21 15.47
C ARG A 184 9.88 1.57 14.56
N GLU A 185 9.17 0.56 14.09
CA GLU A 185 7.86 0.77 13.46
C GLU A 185 6.76 0.85 14.52
N LEU A 186 5.88 1.85 14.43
CA LEU A 186 4.69 1.96 15.27
C LEU A 186 3.53 1.18 14.65
N ASN A 187 3.25 0.00 15.21
CA ASN A 187 2.31 -0.99 14.69
C ASN A 187 0.84 -0.71 15.08
N GLU A 188 -0.09 -1.44 14.45
CA GLU A 188 -1.55 -1.33 14.57
C GLU A 188 -2.10 -1.04 15.96
N THR A 189 -1.60 -1.71 17.00
CA THR A 189 -2.14 -1.57 18.37
C THR A 189 -2.07 -0.10 18.86
N TRP A 190 -1.15 0.67 18.32
CA TRP A 190 -0.85 2.03 18.74
C TRP A 190 -1.27 3.10 17.75
N SER A 191 -1.47 2.76 16.48
CA SER A 191 -1.63 3.74 15.39
C SER A 191 -2.88 3.52 14.53
N ASP A 192 -3.48 2.33 14.54
CA ASP A 192 -4.65 2.05 13.71
C ASP A 192 -5.81 3.01 14.06
N TRP A 193 -6.49 3.46 13.00
CA TRP A 193 -7.74 4.17 13.14
C TRP A 193 -8.84 3.19 13.59
N PRO A 194 -9.63 3.52 14.63
CA PRO A 194 -10.56 2.55 15.24
C PRO A 194 -11.82 2.28 14.41
N ASP A 195 -12.22 3.19 13.52
CA ASP A 195 -13.49 3.13 12.79
C ASP A 195 -13.33 2.62 11.34
N VAL A 196 -14.20 1.68 10.94
CA VAL A 196 -14.23 1.12 9.57
C VAL A 196 -14.74 2.11 8.53
N GLY A 197 -15.57 3.06 8.96
CA GLY A 197 -16.18 4.06 8.09
C GLY A 197 -15.16 4.94 7.39
N LEU A 198 -14.15 5.38 8.12
CA LEU A 198 -13.09 6.21 7.56
C LEU A 198 -12.22 5.47 6.53
N ALA A 199 -12.06 4.14 6.67
CA ALA A 199 -11.33 3.31 5.71
C ALA A 199 -12.12 3.21 4.40
N PHE A 200 -13.42 2.97 4.52
CA PHE A 200 -14.34 2.96 3.39
C PHE A 200 -14.38 4.33 2.69
N GLN A 201 -14.52 5.42 3.44
CA GLN A 201 -14.49 6.78 2.88
C GLN A 201 -13.15 7.11 2.22
N TRP A 202 -12.03 6.64 2.77
CA TRP A 202 -10.73 6.80 2.12
C TRP A 202 -10.73 6.20 0.72
N VAL A 203 -11.24 4.98 0.56
CA VAL A 203 -11.27 4.29 -0.75
C VAL A 203 -12.28 4.94 -1.70
N PHE A 204 -13.50 5.23 -1.24
CA PHE A 204 -14.61 5.61 -2.12
C PHE A 204 -14.88 7.11 -2.21
N GLN A 205 -14.20 7.94 -1.42
CA GLN A 205 -14.38 9.40 -1.42
C GLN A 205 -13.01 10.10 -1.49
N PRO A 206 -12.33 10.09 -2.66
CA PRO A 206 -10.99 10.66 -2.83
C PRO A 206 -10.86 12.10 -2.33
N ASP A 207 -11.92 12.91 -2.47
CA ASP A 207 -11.97 14.30 -2.03
C ASP A 207 -11.82 14.49 -0.51
N LYS A 208 -12.15 13.46 0.28
CA LYS A 208 -12.01 13.49 1.74
C LYS A 208 -10.63 13.07 2.22
N ARG A 209 -9.75 12.53 1.35
CA ARG A 209 -8.46 11.96 1.78
C ARG A 209 -7.55 12.96 2.47
N GLY A 210 -7.60 14.25 2.09
CA GLY A 210 -6.84 15.30 2.77
C GLY A 210 -7.23 15.46 4.24
N GLU A 211 -8.54 15.56 4.51
CA GLU A 211 -9.09 15.65 5.88
C GLU A 211 -8.81 14.36 6.66
N ILE A 212 -9.09 13.20 6.07
CA ILE A 212 -8.86 11.88 6.67
C ILE A 212 -7.39 11.72 7.07
N ARG A 213 -6.47 12.07 6.16
CA ARG A 213 -5.03 12.00 6.41
C ARG A 213 -4.62 12.85 7.60
N LYS A 214 -5.09 14.10 7.67
CA LYS A 214 -4.80 14.98 8.81
C LYS A 214 -5.28 14.34 10.12
N ARG A 215 -6.52 13.84 10.14
CA ARG A 215 -7.12 13.23 11.32
C ARG A 215 -6.36 11.99 11.82
N VAL A 216 -5.98 11.09 10.92
CA VAL A 216 -5.23 9.85 11.28
C VAL A 216 -3.78 10.15 11.71
N LEU A 217 -3.15 11.16 11.11
CA LEU A 217 -1.83 11.63 11.53
C LEU A 217 -1.89 12.24 12.93
N GLU A 218 -2.83 13.15 13.20
CA GLU A 218 -3.02 13.75 14.53
C GLU A 218 -3.25 12.66 15.59
N TRP A 219 -4.12 11.69 15.30
CA TRP A 219 -4.36 10.53 16.16
C TRP A 219 -3.07 9.77 16.52
N SER A 220 -2.29 9.39 15.51
CA SER A 220 -1.09 8.58 15.71
C SER A 220 0.01 9.36 16.42
N ILE A 221 0.22 10.63 16.05
CA ILE A 221 1.22 11.52 16.67
C ILE A 221 0.88 11.77 18.13
N ASN A 222 -0.38 12.07 18.45
CA ASN A 222 -0.82 12.30 19.83
C ASN A 222 -0.64 11.06 20.71
N ARG A 223 -0.77 9.85 20.14
CA ARG A 223 -0.53 8.61 20.88
C ARG A 223 0.94 8.41 21.19
N VAL A 224 1.85 8.74 20.27
CA VAL A 224 3.29 8.79 20.58
C VAL A 224 3.60 9.85 21.63
N ARG A 225 3.00 11.04 21.52
CA ARG A 225 3.13 12.09 22.54
C ARG A 225 2.70 11.60 23.91
N TYR A 226 1.55 10.92 24.00
CA TYR A 226 1.05 10.39 25.25
C TYR A 226 2.05 9.42 25.87
N LEU A 227 2.57 8.46 25.10
CA LEU A 227 3.60 7.52 25.58
C LEU A 227 4.86 8.26 26.06
N GLN A 228 5.32 9.26 25.30
CA GLN A 228 6.49 10.08 25.68
C GLN A 228 6.29 10.80 27.02
N GLU A 229 5.12 11.38 27.25
CA GLU A 229 4.77 12.11 28.48
C GLU A 229 4.44 11.16 29.66
N HIS A 230 4.22 9.86 29.41
CA HIS A 230 3.78 8.87 30.40
C HIS A 230 4.76 7.68 30.52
N GLY A 231 6.05 7.98 30.70
CA GLY A 231 7.06 6.97 31.07
C GLY A 231 8.01 6.57 29.95
N TYR A 232 7.79 7.02 28.71
CA TYR A 232 8.66 6.71 27.56
C TYR A 232 9.37 7.96 27.01
N ALA A 233 9.96 8.77 27.89
CA ALA A 233 10.61 10.05 27.54
C ALA A 233 11.74 9.95 26.48
N ARG A 234 12.24 8.73 26.20
CA ARG A 234 13.26 8.44 25.18
C ARG A 234 12.69 8.14 23.79
N VAL A 235 11.38 8.12 23.64
CA VAL A 235 10.70 7.81 22.39
C VAL A 235 10.32 9.12 21.71
N GLY A 236 10.81 9.31 20.49
CA GLY A 236 10.43 10.40 19.60
C GLY A 236 9.94 9.87 18.25
N ILE A 237 9.66 10.77 17.31
CA ILE A 237 9.25 10.43 15.95
C ILE A 237 10.43 10.69 15.02
N ALA A 238 10.89 9.67 14.31
CA ALA A 238 11.91 9.79 13.27
C ALA A 238 11.27 10.26 11.95
N THR A 239 10.15 9.64 11.57
CA THR A 239 9.55 9.83 10.25
C THR A 239 8.03 9.80 10.37
N ILE A 240 7.37 10.72 9.65
CA ILE A 240 5.93 10.74 9.45
C ILE A 240 5.68 10.40 7.97
N PRO A 241 4.83 9.40 7.65
CA PRO A 241 4.66 8.96 6.27
C PRO A 241 3.88 9.99 5.44
N GLN A 242 4.23 10.09 4.15
CA GLN A 242 3.54 10.96 3.20
C GLN A 242 2.14 10.45 2.85
N LYS A 243 1.93 9.13 2.82
CA LYS A 243 0.64 8.47 2.58
C LYS A 243 0.26 7.62 3.78
N LEU A 244 -1.02 7.40 3.98
CA LEU A 244 -1.48 6.45 5.01
C LEU A 244 -1.18 5.03 4.55
N TYR A 245 -0.97 4.13 5.51
CA TYR A 245 -0.89 2.71 5.26
C TYR A 245 -2.31 2.14 5.15
N VAL A 246 -2.72 1.90 3.92
CA VAL A 246 -4.03 1.33 3.56
C VAL A 246 -3.85 -0.18 3.44
N ARG A 247 -4.37 -0.92 4.41
CA ARG A 247 -4.22 -2.40 4.46
C ARG A 247 -5.02 -3.11 3.38
N GLU A 248 -6.09 -2.50 2.91
CA GLU A 248 -6.91 -3.01 1.82
C GLU A 248 -7.50 -1.90 0.98
N GLY A 249 -7.40 -2.06 -0.33
CA GLY A 249 -8.14 -1.31 -1.32
C GLY A 249 -8.88 -2.25 -2.27
N PRO A 250 -9.51 -1.70 -3.31
CA PRO A 250 -10.20 -2.48 -4.32
C PRO A 250 -9.26 -3.49 -4.99
N ARG A 251 -9.85 -4.60 -5.44
CA ARG A 251 -9.22 -5.67 -6.21
C ARG A 251 -9.80 -5.60 -7.61
N ILE A 252 -9.10 -4.96 -8.53
CA ILE A 252 -9.58 -4.78 -9.91
C ILE A 252 -9.70 -6.16 -10.56
N VAL A 253 -10.81 -6.41 -11.25
CA VAL A 253 -11.03 -7.66 -11.98
C VAL A 253 -10.08 -7.69 -13.18
N GLY A 254 -9.17 -8.65 -13.17
CA GLY A 254 -8.19 -8.83 -14.23
C GLY A 254 -8.57 -9.93 -15.21
N LEU A 255 -7.74 -10.11 -16.25
CA LEU A 255 -7.83 -11.26 -17.17
C LEU A 255 -7.54 -12.60 -16.47
N ASP A 256 -6.92 -12.52 -15.29
CA ASP A 256 -6.73 -13.63 -14.37
C ASP A 256 -7.05 -13.15 -12.93
N THR A 257 -7.35 -14.07 -12.02
CA THR A 257 -7.47 -13.83 -10.58
C THR A 257 -6.49 -14.75 -9.86
N TYR A 258 -5.58 -14.19 -9.07
CA TYR A 258 -4.68 -14.97 -8.22
C TYR A 258 -5.38 -15.34 -6.91
N THR A 259 -5.49 -16.63 -6.64
CA THR A 259 -6.36 -17.17 -5.58
C THR A 259 -5.59 -17.75 -4.41
N VAL A 260 -6.29 -18.02 -3.30
CA VAL A 260 -5.66 -18.63 -2.11
C VAL A 260 -5.23 -20.06 -2.38
N ASP A 261 -5.91 -20.73 -3.30
CA ASP A 261 -5.55 -22.08 -3.72
C ASP A 261 -4.27 -22.06 -4.56
N ASP A 262 -4.07 -21.05 -5.42
CA ASP A 262 -2.78 -20.84 -6.10
C ASP A 262 -1.65 -20.59 -5.09
N LEU A 263 -1.90 -19.76 -4.07
CA LEU A 263 -0.93 -19.47 -3.00
C LEU A 263 -0.55 -20.71 -2.18
N ARG A 264 -1.53 -21.57 -1.88
CA ARG A 264 -1.34 -22.79 -1.09
C ARG A 264 -0.66 -23.91 -1.87
N SER A 265 -1.03 -24.06 -3.13
CA SER A 265 -0.46 -25.07 -4.03
C SER A 265 0.87 -24.65 -4.64
N ALA A 266 1.24 -23.36 -4.52
CA ALA A 266 2.36 -22.74 -5.21
C ALA A 266 2.30 -22.96 -6.73
N PHE A 267 1.08 -22.96 -7.28
CA PHE A 267 0.87 -23.15 -8.71
C PHE A 267 1.41 -21.95 -9.48
N LEU A 268 2.21 -22.24 -10.52
CA LEU A 268 2.84 -21.21 -11.35
C LEU A 268 2.04 -21.06 -12.64
N ARG A 269 1.37 -19.91 -12.78
CA ARG A 269 0.65 -19.51 -13.98
C ARG A 269 1.24 -18.20 -14.47
N ASP A 270 2.15 -18.25 -15.43
CA ASP A 270 2.82 -17.08 -16.00
C ASP A 270 3.28 -16.04 -14.95
N PRO A 271 4.09 -16.45 -13.95
CA PRO A 271 4.44 -15.59 -12.82
C PRO A 271 5.31 -14.41 -13.27
N VAL A 272 4.93 -13.19 -12.88
CA VAL A 272 5.69 -11.96 -13.16
C VAL A 272 6.19 -11.26 -11.90
N ALA A 273 5.68 -11.64 -10.72
CA ALA A 273 6.14 -11.11 -9.45
C ALA A 273 6.13 -12.19 -8.36
N VAL A 274 7.13 -12.12 -7.47
CA VAL A 274 7.27 -13.05 -6.34
C VAL A 274 7.25 -12.29 -5.03
N GLY A 275 6.57 -12.84 -4.03
CA GLY A 275 6.50 -12.28 -2.69
C GLY A 275 6.57 -13.36 -1.62
N CYS A 276 7.13 -13.05 -0.45
CA CYS A 276 7.11 -13.95 0.71
C CYS A 276 6.50 -13.27 1.94
N TYR A 277 5.48 -13.91 2.53
CA TYR A 277 4.83 -13.47 3.77
C TYR A 277 4.05 -14.63 4.41
N CYS A 278 3.17 -14.36 5.38
CA CYS A 278 2.22 -15.36 5.86
C CYS A 278 1.11 -15.63 4.83
N GLU A 279 0.41 -16.76 4.99
CA GLU A 279 -0.71 -17.17 4.14
C GLU A 279 -1.85 -16.16 4.21
N TYR A 280 -2.16 -15.67 5.40
CA TYR A 280 -3.29 -14.77 5.60
C TYR A 280 -3.08 -13.89 6.83
N ASP A 281 -3.17 -12.58 6.66
CA ASP A 281 -3.09 -11.59 7.73
C ASP A 281 -4.08 -10.46 7.45
N ARG A 282 -5.30 -10.58 7.99
CA ARG A 282 -6.38 -9.61 7.79
C ARG A 282 -6.69 -8.91 9.10
N HIS A 283 -6.60 -7.59 9.08
CA HIS A 283 -6.80 -6.70 10.23
C HIS A 283 -8.16 -5.99 10.15
N ASP A 284 -9.23 -6.78 10.19
CA ASP A 284 -10.58 -6.25 10.25
C ASP A 284 -10.88 -5.66 11.63
N ALA A 285 -11.79 -4.69 11.69
CA ALA A 285 -12.21 -4.15 12.98
C ALA A 285 -12.99 -5.14 13.84
N PHE A 286 -13.71 -6.07 13.21
CA PHE A 286 -14.64 -7.00 13.88
C PHE A 286 -14.28 -8.48 13.70
N TYR A 287 -13.64 -8.85 12.57
CA TYR A 287 -13.33 -10.25 12.25
C TYR A 287 -11.84 -10.47 11.89
N PRO A 288 -10.88 -9.97 12.68
CA PRO A 288 -9.46 -10.13 12.37
C PRO A 288 -9.09 -11.63 12.38
N THR A 289 -8.33 -12.05 11.38
CA THR A 289 -7.91 -13.46 11.23
C THR A 289 -6.48 -13.51 10.73
N HIS A 290 -5.71 -14.45 11.26
CA HIS A 290 -4.29 -14.59 10.95
C HIS A 290 -3.90 -16.08 10.84
N ILE A 291 -3.20 -16.44 9.77
CA ILE A 291 -2.62 -17.75 9.50
C ILE A 291 -1.14 -17.56 9.22
N GLU A 292 -0.29 -17.84 10.22
CA GLU A 292 1.13 -17.46 10.21
C GLU A 292 2.00 -18.31 9.26
N THR A 293 1.45 -19.35 8.63
CA THR A 293 2.21 -20.21 7.72
C THR A 293 2.85 -19.38 6.61
N THR A 294 4.19 -19.44 6.49
CA THR A 294 4.89 -18.71 5.43
C THR A 294 4.57 -19.30 4.06
N ARG A 295 4.21 -18.42 3.11
CA ARG A 295 3.91 -18.73 1.71
C ARG A 295 4.68 -17.82 0.78
N TRP A 296 4.93 -18.34 -0.42
CA TRP A 296 5.46 -17.58 -1.55
C TRP A 296 4.32 -17.33 -2.53
N ALA A 297 4.01 -16.05 -2.76
CA ALA A 297 3.06 -15.63 -3.77
C ALA A 297 3.78 -15.53 -5.12
N TYR A 298 3.19 -16.14 -6.14
CA TYR A 298 3.65 -16.13 -7.53
C TYR A 298 2.57 -15.48 -8.38
N VAL A 299 2.61 -14.16 -8.49
CA VAL A 299 1.52 -13.37 -9.08
C VAL A 299 1.54 -13.53 -10.60
N PRO A 300 0.43 -13.98 -11.22
CA PRO A 300 0.33 -14.20 -12.65
C PRO A 300 0.25 -12.88 -13.42
N MET A 301 0.80 -12.86 -14.63
CA MET A 301 0.77 -11.71 -15.54
C MET A 301 -0.65 -11.16 -15.76
N GLY A 302 -1.64 -12.04 -15.94
CA GLY A 302 -3.03 -11.66 -16.19
C GLY A 302 -3.72 -10.96 -15.01
N ALA A 303 -3.23 -11.13 -13.77
CA ALA A 303 -3.81 -10.44 -12.61
C ALA A 303 -3.47 -8.94 -12.57
N LEU A 304 -2.47 -8.51 -13.35
CA LEU A 304 -2.09 -7.11 -13.51
C LEU A 304 -2.85 -6.45 -14.68
N MET A 305 -3.54 -7.21 -15.54
CA MET A 305 -4.23 -6.70 -16.73
C MET A 305 -5.71 -6.49 -16.43
N ALA A 306 -6.19 -5.23 -16.42
CA ALA A 306 -7.60 -4.95 -16.12
C ALA A 306 -8.52 -5.49 -17.23
N ALA A 307 -9.50 -6.32 -16.87
CA ALA A 307 -10.44 -6.90 -17.83
C ALA A 307 -11.30 -5.79 -18.46
N GLY A 308 -11.47 -5.84 -19.77
CA GLY A 308 -12.21 -4.81 -20.52
C GLY A 308 -11.43 -3.52 -20.81
N HIS A 309 -10.21 -3.36 -20.28
CA HIS A 309 -9.36 -2.17 -20.44
C HIS A 309 -7.97 -2.54 -20.98
N PRO A 310 -7.82 -2.80 -22.30
CA PRO A 310 -6.58 -3.32 -22.90
C PRO A 310 -5.30 -2.52 -22.59
N SER A 311 -5.45 -1.20 -22.44
CA SER A 311 -4.35 -0.25 -22.21
C SER A 311 -3.99 -0.04 -20.75
N LEU A 312 -4.71 -0.66 -19.81
CA LEU A 312 -4.61 -0.43 -18.38
C LEU A 312 -4.00 -1.63 -17.65
N LEU A 313 -2.89 -1.37 -16.98
CA LEU A 313 -2.33 -2.28 -15.98
C LEU A 313 -2.57 -1.76 -14.56
N VAL A 314 -2.70 -2.67 -13.61
CA VAL A 314 -2.73 -2.40 -12.17
C VAL A 314 -1.55 -3.08 -11.50
N SER A 315 -0.80 -2.36 -10.66
CA SER A 315 0.39 -2.93 -9.98
C SER A 315 0.23 -3.06 -8.46
N THR A 316 -0.88 -2.57 -7.93
CA THR A 316 -1.19 -2.60 -6.49
C THR A 316 -2.58 -3.17 -6.24
N ALA A 317 -3.61 -2.63 -6.89
CA ALA A 317 -5.01 -3.08 -6.82
C ALA A 317 -5.28 -4.33 -7.69
N ILE A 318 -4.33 -5.28 -7.71
CA ILE A 318 -4.37 -6.42 -8.63
C ILE A 318 -5.56 -7.36 -8.37
N SER A 319 -5.86 -8.17 -9.39
CA SER A 319 -6.93 -9.16 -9.35
C SER A 319 -6.59 -10.35 -8.45
N THR A 320 -7.28 -10.40 -7.31
CA THR A 320 -7.13 -11.44 -6.29
C THR A 320 -8.48 -11.78 -5.67
N ASP A 321 -8.60 -12.99 -5.12
CA ASP A 321 -9.65 -13.26 -4.13
C ASP A 321 -9.32 -12.58 -2.78
N TYR A 322 -10.31 -12.43 -1.91
CA TYR A 322 -10.13 -11.68 -0.66
C TYR A 322 -9.09 -12.32 0.27
N PRO A 323 -8.94 -13.67 0.33
CA PRO A 323 -7.92 -14.25 1.17
C PRO A 323 -6.51 -14.00 0.65
N THR A 324 -6.27 -14.13 -0.66
CA THR A 324 -4.94 -13.88 -1.23
C THR A 324 -4.53 -12.43 -1.17
N TYR A 325 -5.45 -11.48 -1.26
CA TYR A 325 -5.09 -10.08 -1.03
C TYR A 325 -4.48 -9.87 0.36
N SER A 326 -4.94 -10.63 1.35
CA SER A 326 -4.48 -10.57 2.73
C SER A 326 -3.16 -11.34 2.97
N SER A 327 -2.48 -11.79 1.92
CA SER A 327 -1.22 -12.55 1.97
C SER A 327 0.00 -11.69 1.59
N ALA A 328 1.07 -12.32 1.09
CA ALA A 328 2.25 -11.64 0.56
C ALA A 328 1.96 -10.62 -0.55
N VAL A 329 0.84 -10.75 -1.26
CA VAL A 329 0.49 -9.85 -2.39
C VAL A 329 0.44 -8.37 -1.99
N ARG A 330 -0.09 -8.05 -0.80
CA ARG A 330 -0.17 -6.66 -0.33
C ARG A 330 1.12 -6.10 0.26
N MET A 331 2.17 -6.92 0.40
CA MET A 331 3.44 -6.51 0.99
C MET A 331 4.29 -5.71 0.01
N GLU A 332 5.05 -4.75 0.53
CA GLU A 332 5.77 -3.73 -0.24
C GLU A 332 6.76 -4.33 -1.25
N HIS A 333 7.47 -5.41 -0.89
CA HIS A 333 8.40 -6.08 -1.81
C HIS A 333 7.67 -6.74 -2.99
N THR A 334 6.48 -7.30 -2.76
CA THR A 334 5.68 -7.90 -3.82
C THR A 334 5.12 -6.82 -4.74
N ARG A 335 4.61 -5.72 -4.17
CA ARG A 335 4.17 -4.53 -4.94
C ARG A 335 5.29 -3.93 -5.77
N ALA A 336 6.52 -3.86 -5.24
CA ALA A 336 7.68 -3.42 -6.02
C ALA A 336 7.97 -4.34 -7.22
N ASN A 337 7.88 -5.66 -7.04
CA ASN A 337 8.03 -6.62 -8.13
C ASN A 337 6.90 -6.49 -9.17
N MET A 338 5.66 -6.28 -8.74
CA MET A 338 4.52 -6.03 -9.65
C MET A 338 4.66 -4.71 -10.41
N GLY A 339 5.19 -3.65 -9.78
CA GLY A 339 5.51 -2.40 -10.47
C GLY A 339 6.56 -2.57 -11.56
N ALA A 340 7.60 -3.37 -11.29
CA ALA A 340 8.59 -3.73 -12.30
C ALA A 340 8.00 -4.58 -13.44
N ALA A 341 7.15 -5.55 -13.12
CA ALA A 341 6.43 -6.36 -14.11
C ALA A 341 5.56 -5.48 -15.03
N ALA A 342 4.75 -4.58 -14.46
CA ALA A 342 3.92 -3.66 -15.24
C ALA A 342 4.77 -2.78 -16.17
N ALA A 343 5.94 -2.31 -15.72
CA ALA A 343 6.87 -1.58 -16.57
C ALA A 343 7.41 -2.44 -17.73
N MET A 344 7.77 -3.71 -17.49
CA MET A 344 8.22 -4.62 -18.54
C MET A 344 7.13 -4.93 -19.56
N MET A 345 5.88 -5.06 -19.10
CA MET A 345 4.72 -5.24 -19.97
C MET A 345 4.50 -4.03 -20.87
N VAL A 346 4.56 -2.81 -20.33
CA VAL A 346 4.46 -1.57 -21.12
C VAL A 346 5.62 -1.43 -22.11
N ILE A 347 6.86 -1.76 -21.72
CA ILE A 347 8.01 -1.74 -22.63
C ILE A 347 7.81 -2.73 -23.78
N ALA A 348 7.35 -3.95 -23.49
CA ALA A 348 7.09 -4.95 -24.51
C ALA A 348 5.96 -4.52 -25.46
N ALA A 349 4.87 -3.96 -24.91
CA ALA A 349 3.75 -3.41 -25.67
C ALA A 349 4.22 -2.28 -26.61
N ASP A 350 5.05 -1.36 -26.12
CA ASP A 350 5.63 -0.30 -26.92
C ASP A 350 6.55 -0.82 -28.03
N LEU A 351 7.43 -1.79 -27.74
CA LEU A 351 8.31 -2.38 -28.74
C LEU A 351 7.53 -3.09 -29.86
N GLN A 352 6.40 -3.71 -29.53
CA GLN A 352 5.56 -4.45 -30.48
C GLN A 352 4.46 -3.59 -31.11
N GLN A 353 4.23 -2.37 -30.60
CA GLN A 353 3.14 -1.48 -31.00
C GLN A 353 1.74 -2.12 -30.82
N VAL A 354 1.55 -2.81 -29.69
CA VAL A 354 0.30 -3.50 -29.32
C VAL A 354 -0.22 -2.97 -27.97
N GLU A 355 -1.43 -3.36 -27.58
CA GLU A 355 -1.92 -3.08 -26.23
C GLU A 355 -1.24 -4.01 -25.19
N PRO A 356 -1.06 -3.57 -23.93
CA PRO A 356 -0.47 -4.38 -22.86
C PRO A 356 -1.06 -5.78 -22.69
N ASN A 357 -2.37 -5.96 -22.92
CA ASN A 357 -3.03 -7.26 -22.82
C ASN A 357 -2.74 -8.23 -23.99
N GLU A 358 -2.10 -7.76 -25.06
CA GLU A 358 -1.71 -8.58 -26.23
C GLU A 358 -0.26 -9.08 -26.13
N VAL A 359 0.51 -8.57 -25.17
CA VAL A 359 1.91 -8.93 -24.98
C VAL A 359 2.05 -10.39 -24.53
N SER A 360 2.97 -11.12 -25.15
CA SER A 360 3.26 -12.51 -24.74
C SER A 360 4.01 -12.58 -23.42
N TYR A 361 3.66 -13.57 -22.60
CA TYR A 361 4.36 -13.85 -21.33
C TYR A 361 5.86 -14.07 -21.53
N GLU A 362 6.27 -14.77 -22.59
CA GLU A 362 7.69 -15.09 -22.84
C GLU A 362 8.56 -13.84 -23.03
N MET A 363 8.02 -12.80 -23.69
CA MET A 363 8.71 -11.53 -23.85
C MET A 363 8.91 -10.83 -22.49
N VAL A 364 7.84 -10.77 -21.69
CA VAL A 364 7.89 -10.16 -20.34
C VAL A 364 8.83 -10.93 -19.42
N ARG A 365 8.76 -12.26 -19.44
CA ARG A 365 9.65 -13.17 -18.71
C ARG A 365 11.11 -12.92 -19.06
N THR A 366 11.42 -12.77 -20.35
CA THR A 366 12.77 -12.45 -20.82
C THR A 366 13.23 -11.10 -20.29
N LEU A 367 12.42 -10.04 -20.43
CA LEU A 367 12.75 -8.70 -19.94
C LEU A 367 12.99 -8.65 -18.42
N LEU A 368 12.20 -9.39 -17.65
CA LEU A 368 12.34 -9.50 -16.19
C LEU A 368 13.62 -10.25 -15.81
N THR A 369 13.84 -11.44 -16.37
CA THR A 369 14.98 -12.29 -16.00
C THR A 369 16.31 -11.71 -16.46
N THR A 370 16.39 -11.04 -17.61
CA THR A 370 17.58 -10.29 -18.04
C THR A 370 17.94 -9.17 -17.06
N ARG A 371 16.95 -8.58 -16.37
CA ARG A 371 17.17 -7.58 -15.31
C ARG A 371 17.40 -8.18 -13.92
N GLY A 372 17.48 -9.51 -13.80
CA GLY A 372 17.79 -10.21 -12.56
C GLY A 372 16.59 -10.44 -11.64
N TYR A 373 15.35 -10.24 -12.12
CA TYR A 373 14.15 -10.60 -11.37
C TYR A 373 14.01 -12.13 -11.30
N ARG A 374 13.56 -12.63 -10.15
CA ARG A 374 13.23 -14.04 -9.93
C ARG A 374 11.73 -14.23 -10.04
N LEU A 375 11.32 -15.31 -10.70
CA LEU A 375 9.92 -15.63 -10.98
C LEU A 375 9.46 -16.94 -10.30
N TYR A 376 10.40 -17.68 -9.70
CA TYR A 376 10.18 -18.92 -8.96
C TYR A 376 11.23 -19.08 -7.85
#